data_AF-A0A5C4X2A7-F1
#
_entry.id   AF-A0A5C4X2A7-F1
#
_cell.length_a   1.000
_cell.length_b   1.000
_cell.length_c   1.000
_cell.angle_alpha   90.00
_cell.angle_beta   90.00
_cell.angle_gamma   90.00
#
_symmetry.space_group_name_H-M   'P 1'
#
loop_
_entity.id
_entity.type
_entity.pdbx_description
1 polymer ?
#
loop_
_entity_poly.entity_id
_entity_poly.type
_entity_poly.pdbx_seq_one_letter_code
_entity_poly.pdbx_strand_id
1 'polypeptide(L)'
;MDDETPETMRQWDSLSESHRHPKNLAVVAVKSLAFPDEHRCRVTILQDADCWNPVVSIVVETFEGGQRTIEIHEDDDPLSLAARVRATAELLITEGA
;
A
#
# COMPACT_ATOMS: atom_id res chain seq x y z
N MET A 1 10.41 -26.39 10.66
CA MET A 1 9.30 -25.46 10.38
C MET A 1 9.98 -24.18 9.97
N ASP A 2 10.24 -24.05 8.68
CA ASP A 2 10.79 -22.83 8.12
C ASP A 2 9.70 -21.77 8.21
N ASP A 3 9.85 -20.89 9.18
CA ASP A 3 9.14 -19.62 9.26
C ASP A 3 9.66 -18.77 8.10
N GLU A 4 9.20 -19.07 6.88
CA GLU A 4 9.50 -18.26 5.71
C GLU A 4 8.72 -16.96 5.86
N THR A 5 9.30 -16.04 6.62
CA THR A 5 8.86 -14.64 6.63
C THR A 5 8.82 -14.18 5.17
N PRO A 6 7.66 -13.71 4.66
CA PRO A 6 7.51 -13.32 3.27
C PRO A 6 8.61 -12.35 2.84
N GLU A 7 9.06 -12.41 1.58
CA GLU A 7 10.12 -11.53 1.06
C GLU A 7 9.86 -10.05 1.36
N THR A 8 8.59 -9.64 1.29
CA THR A 8 8.12 -8.29 1.65
C THR A 8 8.46 -7.91 3.10
N MET A 9 8.23 -8.80 4.06
CA MET A 9 8.57 -8.59 5.46
C MET A 9 10.08 -8.57 5.66
N ARG A 10 10.83 -9.49 5.02
CA ARG A 10 12.31 -9.48 5.07
C ARG A 10 12.89 -8.18 4.53
N GLN A 11 12.33 -7.66 3.44
CA GLN A 11 12.75 -6.38 2.86
C GLN A 11 12.50 -5.23 3.86
N TRP A 12 11.32 -5.18 4.48
CA TRP A 12 11.01 -4.18 5.50
C TRP A 12 11.91 -4.28 6.73
N ASP A 13 12.13 -5.50 7.22
CA ASP A 13 12.94 -5.74 8.40
C ASP A 13 14.42 -5.40 8.17
N SER A 14 14.91 -5.55 6.95
CA SER A 14 16.27 -5.17 6.55
C SER A 14 16.52 -3.65 6.52
N LEU A 15 15.48 -2.83 6.56
CA LEU A 15 15.62 -1.37 6.60
C LEU A 15 16.09 -0.92 7.98
N SER A 16 17.04 0.03 7.99
CA SER A 16 17.41 0.77 9.21
C SER A 16 16.22 1.58 9.72
N GLU A 17 16.19 1.89 11.02
CA GLU A 17 15.10 2.65 11.66
C GLU A 17 14.82 3.97 10.92
N SER A 18 15.86 4.70 10.50
CA SER A 18 15.74 5.93 9.72
C SER A 18 15.03 5.77 8.37
N HIS A 19 14.97 4.55 7.84
CA HIS A 19 14.28 4.23 6.59
C HIS A 19 12.91 3.59 6.81
N ARG A 20 12.51 3.30 8.05
CA ARG A 20 11.17 2.82 8.40
C ARG A 20 10.16 3.98 8.47
N HIS A 21 10.07 4.72 7.37
CA HIS A 21 9.17 5.85 7.18
C HIS A 21 7.89 5.41 6.44
N PRO A 22 6.72 6.03 6.67
CA PRO A 22 5.45 5.67 6.00
C PRO A 22 5.55 5.57 4.48
N LYS A 23 6.35 6.44 3.85
CA LYS A 23 6.64 6.38 2.40
C LYS A 23 7.28 5.06 1.97
N ASN A 24 8.28 4.57 2.70
CA ASN A 24 8.96 3.32 2.36
C ASN A 24 8.09 2.12 2.67
N LEU A 25 7.30 2.18 3.75
CA LEU A 25 6.27 1.20 4.05
C LEU A 25 5.28 1.05 2.89
N ALA A 26 4.76 2.17 2.38
CA ALA A 26 3.88 2.19 1.21
C ALA A 26 4.55 1.57 -0.03
N VAL A 27 5.81 1.92 -0.31
CA VAL A 27 6.53 1.36 -1.46
C VAL A 27 6.71 -0.15 -1.34
N VAL A 28 7.09 -0.66 -0.17
CA VAL A 28 7.28 -2.09 0.07
C VAL A 28 5.94 -2.83 -0.06
N ALA A 29 4.89 -2.30 0.56
CA ALA A 29 3.54 -2.86 0.48
C ALA A 29 3.06 -2.91 -0.98
N VAL A 30 3.11 -1.80 -1.71
CA VAL A 30 2.64 -1.71 -3.11
C VAL A 30 3.44 -2.62 -4.04
N LYS A 31 4.75 -2.78 -3.85
CA LYS A 31 5.57 -3.71 -4.64
C LYS A 31 5.17 -5.18 -4.45
N SER A 32 4.61 -5.52 -3.28
CA SER A 32 4.15 -6.88 -3.00
C SER A 32 2.78 -7.19 -3.61
N LEU A 33 2.06 -6.17 -4.10
CA LEU A 33 0.75 -6.34 -4.68
C LEU A 33 0.83 -7.03 -6.04
N ALA A 34 0.05 -8.09 -6.17
CA ALA A 34 -0.31 -8.69 -7.44
C ALA A 34 -1.82 -8.57 -7.61
N PHE A 35 -2.24 -7.75 -8.58
CA PHE A 35 -3.64 -7.67 -8.99
C PHE A 35 -3.88 -8.62 -10.15
N PRO A 36 -4.98 -9.39 -10.16
CA PRO A 36 -5.41 -10.11 -11.35
C PRO A 36 -5.65 -9.13 -12.50
N ASP A 37 -5.40 -9.54 -13.74
CA ASP A 37 -5.54 -8.65 -14.92
C ASP A 37 -6.95 -8.08 -15.10
N GLU A 38 -7.97 -8.76 -14.58
CA GLU A 38 -9.37 -8.30 -14.56
C GLU A 38 -9.60 -7.15 -13.56
N HIS A 39 -8.74 -7.01 -12.55
CA HIS A 39 -8.80 -5.96 -11.53
C HIS A 39 -7.87 -4.80 -11.88
N ARG A 40 -8.05 -4.23 -13.07
CA ARG A 40 -7.24 -3.09 -13.52
C ARG A 40 -7.44 -1.90 -12.58
N CYS A 41 -6.39 -1.58 -11.84
CA CYS A 41 -6.34 -0.44 -10.95
C CYS A 41 -4.97 0.24 -11.03
N ARG A 42 -4.96 1.52 -10.68
CA ARG A 42 -3.76 2.32 -10.49
C ARG A 42 -3.62 2.60 -9.01
N VAL A 43 -2.46 2.24 -8.46
CA VAL A 43 -2.09 2.55 -7.07
C VAL A 43 -1.05 3.67 -7.08
N THR A 44 -1.35 4.77 -6.41
CA THR A 44 -0.48 5.96 -6.34
C THR A 44 -0.15 6.27 -4.88
N ILE A 45 1.13 6.41 -4.57
CA ILE A 45 1.58 6.88 -3.26
C ILE A 45 1.65 8.40 -3.32
N LEU A 46 0.90 9.07 -2.44
CA LEU A 46 0.90 10.53 -2.31
C LEU A 46 1.57 10.92 -1.00
N GLN A 47 2.36 11.98 -1.06
CA GLN A 47 2.83 12.70 0.10
C GLN A 47 2.40 14.14 -0.08
N ASP A 48 1.79 14.73 0.94
CA ASP A 48 1.46 16.16 0.88
C ASP A 48 2.74 17.04 0.86
N ALA A 49 2.53 18.33 0.64
CA ALA A 49 3.62 19.31 0.56
C ALA A 49 4.03 19.88 1.94
N ASP A 50 3.46 19.39 3.05
CA ASP A 50 3.83 19.87 4.37
C ASP A 50 5.26 19.42 4.71
N CYS A 51 6.17 20.38 4.82
CA CYS A 51 7.58 20.09 5.08
C CYS A 51 7.87 19.75 6.56
N TRP A 52 6.95 20.03 7.47
CA TRP A 52 7.11 19.79 8.91
C TRP A 52 6.45 18.49 9.34
N ASN A 53 5.26 18.21 8.81
CA ASN A 53 4.51 17.01 9.14
C ASN A 53 3.87 16.39 7.89
N PRO A 54 4.68 15.83 6.97
CA PRO A 54 4.17 15.29 5.72
C PRO A 54 3.29 14.07 5.95
N VAL A 55 2.04 14.10 5.48
CA VAL A 55 1.17 12.92 5.49
C VAL A 55 1.38 12.12 4.21
N VAL A 56 1.63 10.81 4.38
CA VAL A 56 1.70 9.86 3.28
C VAL A 56 0.39 9.06 3.22
N SER A 57 -0.19 8.96 2.04
CA SER A 57 -1.38 8.16 1.78
C SER A 57 -1.25 7.37 0.48
N ILE A 58 -2.12 6.38 0.31
CA ILE A 58 -2.20 5.58 -0.92
C ILE A 58 -3.54 5.84 -1.57
N VAL A 59 -3.54 6.23 -2.83
CA VAL A 59 -4.73 6.34 -3.66
C VAL A 59 -4.85 5.10 -4.52
N VAL A 60 -6.01 4.47 -4.48
CA VAL A 60 -6.42 3.40 -5.39
C VAL A 60 -7.47 3.96 -6.34
N GLU A 61 -7.21 3.86 -7.64
CA GLU A 61 -8.10 4.33 -8.71
C GLU A 61 -8.41 3.16 -9.66
N THR A 62 -9.68 2.92 -9.98
CA THR A 62 -10.11 1.96 -11.00
C THR A 62 -10.25 2.64 -12.35
N PHE A 63 -10.17 1.87 -13.44
CA PHE A 63 -10.34 2.41 -14.79
C PHE A 63 -11.77 2.91 -15.07
N GLU A 64 -12.73 2.51 -14.24
CA GLU A 64 -14.11 2.98 -14.27
C GLU A 64 -14.30 4.32 -13.55
N GLY A 65 -13.23 4.86 -12.96
CA GLY A 65 -13.22 6.18 -12.31
C GLY A 65 -13.50 6.14 -10.80
N GLY A 66 -13.64 4.96 -10.20
CA GLY A 66 -13.77 4.81 -8.75
C GLY A 66 -12.43 5.07 -8.07
N GLN A 67 -12.42 5.90 -7.01
CA GLN A 67 -11.20 6.27 -6.30
C GLN A 67 -11.41 6.23 -4.78
N ARG A 68 -10.43 5.73 -4.05
CA ARG A 68 -10.34 5.86 -2.58
C ARG A 68 -8.92 6.15 -2.12
N THR A 69 -8.83 6.93 -1.06
CA THR A 69 -7.59 7.20 -0.33
C THR A 69 -7.51 6.30 0.89
N ILE A 70 -6.33 5.74 1.13
CA ILE A 70 -5.98 4.88 2.25
C ILE A 70 -4.93 5.60 3.07
N GLU A 71 -5.23 5.81 4.35
CA GLU A 71 -4.28 6.33 5.34
C GLU A 71 -3.33 5.22 5.78
N ILE A 72 -2.07 5.60 6.03
CA ILE A 72 -1.04 4.72 6.58
C ILE A 72 -0.93 5.02 8.06
N HIS A 73 -1.09 3.99 8.89
CA HIS A 73 -0.98 4.11 10.34
C HIS A 73 0.42 3.74 10.82
N GLU A 74 0.82 4.23 11.99
CA GLU A 74 2.14 3.96 12.58
C GLU A 74 2.37 2.47 12.87
N ASP A 75 1.30 1.73 13.19
CA ASP A 75 1.33 0.30 13.50
C ASP A 75 1.21 -0.59 12.25
N ASP A 76 1.11 -0.02 11.05
CA ASP A 76 1.00 -0.79 9.82
C ASP A 76 2.32 -1.51 9.51
N ASP A 77 2.23 -2.82 9.27
CA ASP A 77 3.26 -3.58 8.58
C ASP A 77 2.97 -3.67 7.07
N PRO A 78 3.97 -3.97 6.22
CA PRO A 78 3.78 -3.99 4.78
C PRO A 78 2.68 -4.94 4.29
N LEU A 79 2.49 -6.09 4.94
CA LEU A 79 1.47 -7.07 4.55
C LEU A 79 0.08 -6.57 4.92
N SER A 80 -0.09 -6.01 6.12
CA SER A 80 -1.36 -5.43 6.55
C SER A 80 -1.79 -4.27 5.64
N LEU A 81 -0.84 -3.42 5.23
CA LEU A 81 -1.10 -2.31 4.32
C LEU A 81 -1.41 -2.82 2.92
N ALA A 82 -0.65 -3.79 2.40
CA ALA A 82 -0.92 -4.41 1.10
C ALA A 82 -2.32 -5.06 1.05
N ALA A 83 -2.70 -5.79 2.10
CA ALA A 83 -4.03 -6.39 2.22
C ALA A 83 -5.14 -5.32 2.19
N ARG A 84 -4.94 -4.18 2.87
CA ARG A 84 -5.90 -3.06 2.86
C ARG A 84 -6.01 -2.41 1.49
N VAL A 85 -4.89 -2.21 0.79
CA VAL A 85 -4.88 -1.70 -0.59
C VAL A 85 -5.65 -2.63 -1.53
N ARG A 86 -5.39 -3.95 -1.43
CA ARG A 86 -6.08 -4.95 -2.22
C ARG A 86 -7.59 -4.96 -1.97
N ALA A 87 -8.00 -5.03 -0.71
CA ALA A 87 -9.41 -5.02 -0.33
C ALA A 87 -10.12 -3.76 -0.83
N THR A 88 -9.44 -2.60 -0.78
CA THR A 88 -9.98 -1.34 -1.29
C THR A 88 -10.19 -1.39 -2.81
N ALA A 89 -9.25 -1.96 -3.56
CA ALA A 89 -9.39 -2.13 -5.00
C ALA A 89 -10.55 -3.08 -5.36
N GLU A 90 -10.65 -4.23 -4.68
CA GLU A 90 -11.73 -5.20 -4.88
C GLU A 90 -13.11 -4.60 -4.59
N LEU A 91 -13.22 -3.78 -3.53
CA LEU A 91 -14.44 -3.04 -3.21
C LEU A 91 -14.81 -2.04 -4.30
N LEU A 92 -13.85 -1.22 -4.75
CA LEU A 92 -14.10 -0.22 -5.80
C LEU A 92 -14.54 -0.86 -7.12
N ILE A 93 -13.99 -2.02 -7.46
CA ILE A 93 -14.37 -2.77 -8.67
C ILE A 93 -15.78 -3.35 -8.52
N THR A 94 -16.11 -3.89 -7.34
CA THR A 94 -17.46 -4.42 -7.06
C THR A 94 -18.53 -3.33 -7.03
N GLU A 95 -18.17 -2.11 -6.61
CA GLU A 95 -19.07 -0.94 -6.60
C GLU A 95 -19.26 -0.30 -7.99
N GLY A 96 -18.31 -0.52 -8.91
CA GLY A 96 -18.32 0.03 -10.28
C GLY A 96 -18.93 -0.90 -11.34
N ALA A 97 -18.90 -2.21 -11.12
CA ALA A 97 -19.50 -3.25 -11.97
C ALA A 97 -21.04 -3.33 -11.85
#